data_AF-A0A451C7T2-F1
#
_entry.id   AF-A0A451C7T2-F1
#
_cell.length_a   1.000
_cell.length_b   1.000
_cell.length_c   1.000
_cell.angle_alpha   90.00
_cell.angle_beta   90.00
_cell.angle_gamma   90.00
#
_symmetry.space_group_name_H-M   'P 1'
#
loop_
_entity.id
_entity.type
_entity.pdbx_description
1 polymer ?
#
loop_
_entity_poly.entity_id
_entity_poly.type
_entity_poly.pdbx_seq_one_letter_code
_entity_poly.pdbx_strand_id
1 'polypeptide(L)'
;MKFIGLFYGVLFLALVVTAPPTQGENAQEPSESELTLEQYIELTIERLELARQSWLGSRQPPSSGAMDWLFSGYGISEQDYLTYTAVYRDAIADYLDNHPYEQRRIDELSTAIDSAIGE
;
A
#
# COMPACT_ATOMS: atom_id res chain seq x y z
N MET A 1 -42.86 49.99 38.95
CA MET A 1 -42.06 50.07 37.70
C MET A 1 -42.10 48.67 37.08
N LYS A 2 -42.91 48.43 36.02
CA LYS A 2 -42.52 48.34 34.58
C LYS A 2 -41.38 47.31 34.39
N PHE A 3 -41.46 46.17 33.68
CA PHE A 3 -42.12 45.74 32.41
C PHE A 3 -42.34 44.20 32.43
N ILE A 4 -43.50 43.65 32.05
CA ILE A 4 -43.90 43.11 30.72
C ILE A 4 -42.86 42.19 30.05
N GLY A 5 -43.25 40.92 29.87
CA GLY A 5 -42.60 39.95 29.01
C GLY A 5 -43.44 38.69 28.84
N LEU A 6 -44.54 38.80 28.07
CA LEU A 6 -45.34 37.69 27.56
C LEU A 6 -44.47 36.77 26.70
N PHE A 7 -44.44 35.47 27.01
CA PHE A 7 -44.12 34.44 26.03
C PHE A 7 -45.23 33.40 26.02
N TYR A 8 -46.15 33.61 25.07
CA TYR A 8 -46.96 32.56 24.46
C TYR A 8 -46.04 31.57 23.73
N GLY A 9 -46.33 30.28 23.82
CA GLY A 9 -45.75 29.28 22.92
C GLY A 9 -45.44 27.94 23.58
N VAL A 10 -46.42 27.32 24.23
CA VAL A 10 -46.35 25.89 24.55
C VAL A 10 -46.56 25.13 23.23
N LEU A 11 -45.47 24.69 22.60
CA LEU A 11 -45.50 23.60 21.63
C LEU A 11 -44.56 22.52 22.16
N PHE A 12 -45.15 21.59 22.90
CA PHE A 12 -44.55 20.29 23.19
C PHE A 12 -44.37 19.55 21.87
N LEU A 13 -43.13 19.33 21.44
CA LEU A 13 -42.83 18.23 20.54
C LEU A 13 -41.66 17.44 21.11
N ALA A 14 -41.79 16.12 20.96
CA ALA A 14 -41.23 15.11 21.81
C ALA A 14 -39.70 15.01 21.79
N LEU A 15 -39.22 14.59 22.95
CA LEU A 15 -37.87 14.22 23.30
C LEU A 15 -37.48 12.87 22.68
N VAL A 16 -36.54 12.87 21.74
CA VAL A 16 -35.65 11.75 21.33
C VAL A 16 -34.45 12.43 20.67
N VAL A 17 -33.15 12.25 20.95
CA VAL A 17 -32.32 11.44 21.86
C VAL A 17 -30.89 12.05 21.71
N THR A 18 -30.12 12.12 22.81
CA THR A 18 -28.63 12.26 22.94
C THR A 18 -27.84 13.44 22.33
N ALA A 19 -27.00 14.05 23.18
CA ALA A 19 -25.90 14.96 22.85
C ALA A 19 -24.68 14.21 22.24
N PRO A 20 -23.65 14.92 21.68
CA PRO A 20 -22.83 14.47 20.55
C PRO A 20 -21.56 13.70 20.95
N PRO A 21 -20.84 13.15 19.96
CA PRO A 21 -19.41 13.43 19.91
C PRO A 21 -19.03 14.13 18.60
N THR A 22 -18.16 15.11 18.77
CA THR A 22 -17.23 15.65 17.79
C THR A 22 -16.86 14.58 16.75
N GLN A 23 -17.17 14.85 15.48
CA GLN A 23 -16.65 14.08 14.36
C GLN A 23 -15.18 14.46 14.17
N GLY A 24 -14.36 14.04 15.13
CA GLY A 24 -12.93 13.87 14.99
C GLY A 24 -12.69 12.51 14.37
N GLU A 25 -13.07 12.37 13.11
CA GLU A 25 -12.48 11.38 12.23
C GLU A 25 -12.02 12.19 11.03
N ASN A 26 -10.74 12.54 11.04
CA ASN A 26 -10.00 12.49 9.79
C ASN A 26 -10.21 11.06 9.28
N ALA A 27 -11.29 10.84 8.53
CA ALA A 27 -11.30 9.83 7.50
C ALA A 27 -10.16 10.26 6.60
N GLN A 28 -8.96 9.79 6.92
CA GLN A 28 -7.84 9.84 6.01
C GLN A 28 -8.35 9.03 4.83
N GLU A 29 -8.80 9.75 3.80
CA GLU A 29 -9.01 9.16 2.49
C GLU A 29 -7.77 8.30 2.24
N PRO A 30 -7.92 7.02 1.85
CA PRO A 30 -6.77 6.21 1.50
C PRO A 30 -5.95 7.04 0.52
N SER A 31 -4.71 7.36 0.91
CA SER A 31 -3.80 8.10 0.04
C SER A 31 -3.83 7.38 -1.30
N GLU A 32 -4.23 8.05 -2.38
CA GLU A 32 -4.41 7.45 -3.71
C GLU A 32 -3.13 6.78 -4.26
N SER A 33 -2.02 6.84 -3.51
CA SER A 33 -0.70 6.32 -3.82
C SER A 33 -0.19 5.22 -2.86
N GLU A 34 -1.05 4.61 -2.02
CA GLU A 34 -0.60 3.55 -1.12
C GLU A 34 -0.56 2.19 -1.84
N LEU A 35 0.65 1.67 -2.07
CA LEU A 35 0.87 0.36 -2.67
C LEU A 35 0.36 -0.72 -1.71
N THR A 36 -0.59 -1.56 -2.12
CA THR A 36 -1.06 -2.66 -1.25
C THR A 36 0.00 -3.73 -1.07
N LEU A 37 -0.13 -4.60 -0.06
CA LEU A 37 0.77 -5.74 0.13
C LEU A 37 0.81 -6.67 -1.10
N GLU A 38 -0.34 -6.95 -1.69
CA GLU A 38 -0.44 -7.77 -2.90
C GLU A 38 0.31 -7.11 -4.08
N GLN A 39 0.09 -5.81 -4.31
CA GLN A 39 0.81 -5.06 -5.33
C GLN A 39 2.32 -4.97 -5.05
N TYR A 40 2.71 -4.88 -3.78
CA TYR A 40 4.12 -4.93 -3.39
C TYR A 40 4.76 -6.28 -3.74
N ILE A 41 4.07 -7.39 -3.49
CA ILE A 41 4.56 -8.73 -3.86
C ILE A 41 4.62 -8.89 -5.38
N GLU A 42 3.60 -8.44 -6.11
CA GLU A 42 3.57 -8.46 -7.58
C GLU A 42 4.74 -7.65 -8.17
N LEU A 43 4.92 -6.42 -7.72
CA LEU A 43 6.04 -5.56 -8.10
C LEU A 43 7.40 -6.21 -7.75
N THR A 44 7.51 -6.89 -6.61
CA THR A 44 8.73 -7.62 -6.22
C THR A 44 9.03 -8.73 -7.23
N ILE A 45 8.02 -9.49 -7.65
CA ILE A 45 8.15 -10.55 -8.65
C ILE A 45 8.56 -9.95 -10.00
N GLU A 46 7.90 -8.89 -10.48
CA GLU A 46 8.25 -8.24 -11.75
C GLU A 46 9.68 -7.69 -11.74
N ARG A 47 10.11 -7.10 -10.62
CA ARG A 47 11.49 -6.64 -10.43
C ARG A 47 12.49 -7.79 -10.55
N LEU A 48 12.19 -8.94 -9.95
CA LEU A 48 13.02 -10.14 -10.06
C LEU A 48 13.02 -10.69 -11.49
N GLU A 49 11.90 -10.67 -12.20
CA GLU A 49 11.86 -11.07 -13.61
C GLU A 49 12.70 -10.19 -14.50
N LEU A 50 12.62 -8.86 -14.32
CA LEU A 50 13.46 -7.90 -15.02
C LEU A 50 14.96 -8.13 -14.72
N ALA A 51 15.30 -8.38 -13.45
CA ALA A 51 16.66 -8.74 -13.06
C ALA A 51 17.13 -10.02 -13.74
N ARG A 52 16.31 -11.08 -13.74
CA ARG A 52 16.64 -12.35 -14.41
C ARG A 52 16.88 -12.14 -15.91
N GLN A 53 15.99 -11.42 -16.59
CA GLN A 53 16.11 -11.14 -18.03
C GLN A 53 17.40 -10.38 -18.34
N SER A 54 17.74 -9.38 -17.52
CA SER A 54 18.96 -8.58 -17.69
C SER A 54 20.22 -9.43 -17.47
N TRP A 55 20.27 -10.22 -16.40
CA TRP A 55 21.42 -11.08 -16.12
C TRP A 55 21.59 -12.21 -17.15
N LEU A 56 20.52 -12.84 -17.60
CA LEU A 56 20.62 -13.90 -18.63
C LEU A 56 20.89 -13.33 -20.03
N GLY A 57 20.41 -12.13 -20.34
CA GLY A 57 20.52 -11.53 -21.67
C GLY A 57 21.81 -10.75 -21.89
N SER A 58 22.11 -9.81 -20.99
CA SER A 58 23.25 -8.89 -21.11
C SER A 58 24.35 -9.13 -20.08
N ARG A 59 24.18 -10.10 -19.15
CA ARG A 59 25.09 -10.36 -18.03
C ARG A 59 25.37 -9.09 -17.20
N GLN A 60 24.33 -8.28 -17.05
CA GLN A 60 24.35 -7.02 -16.32
C GLN A 60 23.05 -6.86 -15.50
N PRO A 61 23.06 -6.06 -14.42
CA PRO A 61 21.83 -5.71 -13.73
C PRO A 61 20.90 -4.90 -14.65
N PRO A 62 19.59 -4.82 -14.32
CA PRO A 62 18.67 -3.92 -15.00
C PRO A 62 19.19 -2.49 -15.08
N SER A 63 18.91 -1.80 -16.19
CA SER A 63 19.21 -0.38 -16.30
C SER A 63 18.34 0.42 -15.33
N SER A 64 18.84 1.56 -14.85
CA SER A 64 18.07 2.46 -13.99
C SER A 64 16.76 2.88 -14.64
N GLY A 65 16.78 3.21 -15.93
CA GLY A 65 15.57 3.57 -16.67
C GLY A 65 14.52 2.45 -16.77
N ALA A 66 14.93 1.18 -16.80
CA ALA A 66 14.00 0.06 -16.77
C ALA A 66 13.37 -0.13 -15.38
N MET A 67 14.17 0.05 -14.32
CA MET A 67 13.67 0.04 -12.94
C MET A 67 12.72 1.22 -12.67
N ASP A 68 13.08 2.43 -13.10
CA ASP A 68 12.25 3.62 -12.97
C ASP A 68 10.91 3.47 -13.68
N TRP A 69 10.92 2.90 -14.90
CA TRP A 69 9.71 2.62 -15.66
C TRP A 69 8.80 1.61 -14.92
N LEU A 70 9.39 0.55 -14.37
CA LEU A 70 8.67 -0.46 -13.59
C LEU A 70 7.98 0.18 -12.36
N PHE A 71 8.72 0.92 -11.53
CA PHE A 71 8.16 1.56 -10.33
C PHE A 71 7.10 2.62 -10.67
N SER A 72 7.34 3.40 -11.73
CA SER A 72 6.37 4.40 -12.20
C SER A 72 5.05 3.78 -12.67
N GLY A 73 5.07 2.53 -13.15
CA GLY A 73 3.86 1.76 -13.48
C GLY A 73 2.93 1.53 -12.28
N TYR A 74 3.50 1.50 -11.07
CA TYR A 74 2.79 1.39 -9.80
C TYR A 74 2.56 2.75 -9.11
N GLY A 75 2.95 3.85 -9.76
CA GLY A 75 2.79 5.20 -9.20
C GLY A 75 3.73 5.51 -8.03
N ILE A 76 4.84 4.77 -7.89
CA ILE A 76 5.79 4.94 -6.78
C ILE A 76 7.23 5.14 -7.30
N SER A 77 8.13 5.58 -6.42
CA SER A 77 9.57 5.58 -6.68
C SER A 77 10.25 4.32 -6.13
N GLU A 78 11.51 4.07 -6.52
CA GLU A 78 12.34 3.02 -5.91
C GLU A 78 12.49 3.24 -4.39
N GLN A 79 12.61 4.50 -3.95
CA GLN A 79 12.72 4.82 -2.53
C GLN A 79 11.45 4.47 -1.75
N ASP A 80 10.28 4.66 -2.36
CA ASP A 80 9.00 4.27 -1.77
C ASP A 80 8.91 2.74 -1.68
N TYR A 81 9.28 2.02 -2.74
CA TYR A 81 9.33 0.55 -2.74
C TYR A 81 10.17 0.01 -1.57
N LEU A 82 11.38 0.56 -1.36
CA LEU A 82 12.25 0.16 -0.24
C LEU A 82 11.62 0.50 1.12
N THR A 83 10.82 1.55 1.20
CA THR A 83 10.08 1.92 2.41
C THR A 83 8.96 0.91 2.68
N TYR A 84 8.22 0.49 1.65
CA TYR A 84 7.17 -0.53 1.77
C TYR A 84 7.70 -1.88 2.23
N THR A 85 8.94 -2.26 1.88
CA THR A 85 9.57 -3.47 2.45
C THR A 85 9.62 -3.45 3.97
N ALA A 86 9.87 -2.27 4.57
CA ALA A 86 9.87 -2.13 6.02
C ALA A 86 8.45 -2.11 6.60
N VAL A 87 7.51 -1.45 5.92
CA VAL A 87 6.08 -1.40 6.33
C VAL A 87 5.46 -2.80 6.33
N TYR A 88 5.77 -3.61 5.32
CA TYR A 88 5.15 -4.92 5.11
C TYR A 88 5.95 -6.09 5.65
N ARG A 89 7.09 -5.88 6.30
CA ARG A 89 8.02 -6.95 6.73
C ARG A 89 7.31 -8.17 7.32
N ASP A 90 6.45 -7.96 8.31
CA ASP A 90 5.79 -9.06 9.04
C ASP A 90 4.66 -9.67 8.20
N ALA A 91 3.93 -8.83 7.44
CA ALA A 91 2.82 -9.27 6.61
C ALA A 91 3.27 -10.03 5.34
N ILE A 92 4.50 -9.80 4.85
CA ILE A 92 5.06 -10.52 3.69
C ILE A 92 5.17 -12.01 3.99
N ALA A 93 5.68 -12.39 5.16
CA ALA A 93 5.83 -13.80 5.53
C ALA A 93 4.46 -14.50 5.59
N ASP A 94 3.52 -13.90 6.30
CA ASP A 94 2.15 -14.42 6.40
C ASP A 94 1.46 -14.50 5.03
N TYR A 95 1.67 -13.50 4.17
CA TYR A 95 1.12 -13.51 2.82
C TYR A 95 1.70 -14.68 2.01
N LEU A 96 3.02 -14.83 1.97
CA LEU A 96 3.68 -15.87 1.17
C LEU A 96 3.36 -17.29 1.67
N ASP A 97 3.21 -17.49 2.98
CA ASP A 97 2.77 -18.78 3.53
C ASP A 97 1.35 -19.17 3.06
N ASN A 98 0.47 -18.19 2.85
CA ASN A 98 -0.87 -18.40 2.31
C ASN A 98 -0.92 -18.37 0.77
N HIS A 99 0.17 -17.98 0.11
CA HIS A 99 0.30 -17.81 -1.34
C HIS A 99 1.54 -18.59 -1.85
N PRO A 100 1.51 -19.93 -1.77
CA PRO A 100 2.68 -20.77 -2.05
C PRO A 100 3.13 -20.75 -3.52
N TYR A 101 2.30 -20.25 -4.43
CA TYR A 101 2.68 -20.07 -5.83
C TYR A 101 3.62 -18.87 -5.99
N GLU A 102 3.28 -17.74 -5.38
CA GLU A 102 4.05 -16.50 -5.34
C GLU A 102 5.39 -16.74 -4.64
N GLN A 103 5.37 -17.44 -3.50
CA GLN A 103 6.58 -17.85 -2.79
C GLN A 103 7.52 -18.65 -3.70
N ARG A 104 7.00 -19.71 -4.34
CA ARG A 104 7.80 -20.53 -5.26
C ARG A 104 8.36 -19.71 -6.42
N ARG A 105 7.57 -18.80 -6.99
CA ARG A 105 8.01 -17.96 -8.11
C ARG A 105 9.14 -17.04 -7.68
N ILE A 106 9.07 -16.43 -6.49
CA ILE A 106 10.15 -15.62 -5.92
C ILE A 106 11.43 -16.46 -5.73
N ASP A 107 11.31 -17.67 -5.17
CA ASP A 107 12.44 -18.57 -4.93
C ASP A 107 13.12 -19.01 -6.23
N GLU A 108 12.32 -19.39 -7.24
CA GLU A 108 12.81 -19.80 -8.57
C GLU A 108 13.53 -18.65 -9.28
N LEU A 109 12.96 -17.44 -9.24
CA LEU A 109 13.58 -16.26 -9.84
C LEU A 109 14.88 -15.88 -9.14
N SER A 110 14.89 -15.89 -7.81
CA SER A 110 16.09 -15.59 -7.02
C SER A 110 17.20 -16.59 -7.31
N THR A 111 16.89 -17.89 -7.32
CA THR A 111 17.85 -18.96 -7.67
C THR A 111 18.42 -18.79 -9.07
N ALA A 112 17.57 -18.43 -10.05
CA ALA A 112 18.01 -18.20 -11.42
C ALA A 112 18.93 -16.98 -11.55
N ILE A 113 18.65 -15.90 -10.83
CA ILE A 113 19.51 -14.70 -10.80
C ILE A 113 20.85 -15.02 -10.15
N ASP A 114 20.86 -15.66 -8.99
CA ASP A 114 22.09 -16.02 -8.27
C ASP A 114 22.99 -16.92 -9.13
N SER A 115 22.37 -17.90 -9.81
CA SER A 115 23.10 -18.77 -10.75
C SER A 115 23.68 -17.96 -11.92
N ALA A 116 22.93 -17.00 -12.47
CA ALA A 116 23.40 -16.17 -13.59
C ALA A 116 24.52 -15.19 -13.21
N ILE A 117 24.60 -14.78 -11.95
CA ILE A 117 25.67 -13.91 -11.41
C ILE A 117 26.93 -14.72 -11.05
N GLY A 118 26.76 -15.96 -10.58
CA GLY A 118 27.86 -16.83 -10.16
C GLY A 118 28.62 -17.55 -11.29
N GLU A 119 28.08 -17.53 -12.50
CA GLU A 119 28.70 -18.04 -13.75
C GLU A 119 29.60 -16.99 -14.43
#